data_AF-A0A6N9R2T9-F1
#
_entry.id   AF-A0A6N9R2T9-F1
#
_cell.length_a   1.000
_cell.length_b   1.000
_cell.length_c   1.000
_cell.angle_alpha   90.00
_cell.angle_beta   90.00
_cell.angle_gamma   90.00
#
_symmetry.space_group_name_H-M   'P 1'
#
loop_
_entity.id
_entity.type
_entity.pdbx_description
1 polymer ?
#
loop_
_entity_poly.entity_id
_entity_poly.type
_entity_poly.pdbx_seq_one_letter_code
_entity_poly.pdbx_strand_id
1 'polypeptide(L)'
;MAERVELAISEAERGKIADNLRRYGAYRERTGIDLWNTFTEQKPHELEPPNLTQEIKDRTASHHAVAKNCVAPASAIESENPVLLTPETIQLIQEAFGDIYGGELPPWAARTAMFSRMASRRMSEAAADGSLAPAEFVAVNAELQPSDPERYEAAIMHYLTEANAKISEQLTELRTRQEALHTQLRAQQREIDQLRNPGTTRRQLPNPFRSTSEPTVQASRRRGPSDDGPAL
;
A
#
# COMPACT_ATOMS: atom_id res chain seq x y z
N MET A 1 11.39 -27.98 4.06
CA MET A 1 11.26 -27.64 2.63
C MET A 1 11.12 -26.13 2.55
N ALA A 2 11.83 -25.48 1.62
CA ALA A 2 11.62 -24.06 1.36
C ALA A 2 10.19 -23.84 0.83
N GLU A 3 9.52 -22.78 1.28
CA GLU A 3 8.23 -22.37 0.73
C GLU A 3 8.44 -21.99 -0.75
N ARG A 4 7.71 -22.63 -1.67
CA ARG A 4 7.75 -22.25 -3.08
C ARG A 4 6.61 -21.29 -3.38
N VAL A 5 6.94 -20.10 -3.86
CA VAL A 5 5.99 -19.03 -4.18
C VAL A 5 6.01 -18.81 -5.68
N GLU A 6 4.87 -19.06 -6.33
CA GLU A 6 4.80 -19.10 -7.79
C GLU A 6 4.14 -17.86 -8.38
N LEU A 7 4.72 -17.36 -9.47
CA LEU A 7 4.11 -16.39 -10.35
C LEU A 7 3.71 -17.12 -11.64
N ALA A 8 2.42 -17.41 -11.79
CA ALA A 8 1.88 -17.86 -13.06
C ALA A 8 1.86 -16.69 -14.06
N ILE A 9 2.59 -16.84 -15.16
CA ILE A 9 2.64 -15.88 -16.27
C ILE A 9 2.22 -16.57 -17.56
N SER A 10 1.34 -15.89 -18.30
CA SER A 10 0.93 -16.33 -19.64
C SER A 10 2.07 -16.18 -20.65
N GLU A 11 1.97 -16.85 -21.80
CA GLU A 11 2.89 -16.67 -22.93
C GLU A 11 3.04 -15.18 -23.33
N ALA A 12 1.91 -14.46 -23.41
CA ALA A 12 1.92 -13.04 -23.75
C ALA A 12 2.62 -12.17 -22.68
N GLU A 13 2.48 -12.50 -21.40
CA GLU A 13 3.19 -11.81 -20.32
C GLU A 13 4.68 -12.15 -20.32
N ARG A 14 5.07 -13.41 -20.58
CA ARG A 14 6.46 -13.84 -20.73
C ARG A 14 7.20 -13.02 -21.78
N GLY A 15 6.63 -12.93 -22.99
CA GLY A 15 7.20 -12.15 -24.08
C GLY A 15 7.38 -10.68 -23.70
N LYS A 16 6.36 -10.06 -23.09
CA LYS A 16 6.43 -8.65 -22.68
C LYS A 16 7.46 -8.39 -21.56
N ILE A 17 7.60 -9.31 -20.60
CA ILE A 17 8.62 -9.19 -19.54
C ILE A 17 10.02 -9.30 -20.16
N ALA A 18 10.23 -10.29 -21.02
CA ALA A 18 11.50 -10.49 -21.73
C ALA A 18 11.87 -9.26 -22.58
N ASP A 19 10.92 -8.71 -23.32
CA ASP A 19 11.12 -7.50 -24.12
C ASP A 19 11.43 -6.27 -23.27
N ASN A 20 10.76 -6.10 -22.13
CA ASN A 20 11.07 -5.03 -21.19
C ASN A 20 12.50 -5.15 -20.64
N LEU A 21 12.94 -6.36 -20.28
CA LEU A 21 14.32 -6.61 -19.83
C LEU A 21 15.34 -6.29 -20.93
N ARG A 22 15.09 -6.73 -22.17
CA ARG A 22 15.95 -6.41 -23.32
C ARG A 22 16.01 -4.91 -23.59
N ARG A 23 14.86 -4.23 -23.53
CA ARG A 23 14.77 -2.78 -23.73
C ARG A 23 15.54 -2.01 -22.65
N TYR A 24 15.41 -2.42 -21.40
CA TYR A 24 16.17 -1.87 -20.29
C TYR A 24 17.67 -2.11 -20.47
N GLY A 25 18.08 -3.32 -20.84
CA GLY A 25 19.48 -3.64 -21.14
C GLY A 25 20.05 -2.77 -22.27
N ALA A 26 19.33 -2.61 -23.38
CA ALA A 26 19.74 -1.77 -24.50
C ALA A 26 19.77 -0.26 -24.16
N TYR A 27 18.91 0.18 -23.24
CA TYR A 27 18.99 1.54 -22.68
C TYR A 27 20.25 1.73 -21.85
N ARG A 28 20.57 0.78 -20.95
CA ARG A 28 21.79 0.83 -20.14
C ARG A 28 23.05 0.80 -20.99
N GLU A 29 23.10 -0.04 -22.02
CA GLU A 29 24.23 -0.10 -22.95
C GLU A 29 24.48 1.24 -23.63
N ARG A 30 23.43 1.86 -24.20
CA ARG A 30 23.52 3.19 -24.81
C ARG A 30 23.97 4.26 -23.82
N THR A 31 23.42 4.24 -22.60
CA THR A 31 23.80 5.18 -21.54
C THR A 31 25.30 5.06 -21.20
N GLY A 32 25.84 3.83 -21.16
CA GLY A 32 27.27 3.60 -20.96
C GLY A 32 28.12 4.18 -22.10
N ILE A 33 27.72 3.92 -23.36
CA ILE A 33 28.39 4.46 -24.55
C ILE A 33 28.36 6.00 -24.54
N ASP A 34 27.19 6.59 -24.32
CA ASP A 34 27.01 8.04 -24.32
C ASP A 34 27.84 8.71 -23.21
N LEU A 35 27.90 8.08 -22.02
CA LEU A 35 28.73 8.53 -20.92
C LEU A 35 30.22 8.51 -21.31
N TRP A 36 30.69 7.40 -21.88
CA TRP A 36 32.09 7.28 -22.33
C TRP A 36 32.44 8.32 -23.41
N ASN A 37 31.57 8.46 -24.43
CA ASN A 37 31.78 9.35 -25.56
C ASN A 37 31.84 10.81 -25.13
N THR A 38 31.01 11.22 -24.16
CA THR A 38 30.99 12.57 -23.60
C THR A 38 32.39 13.03 -23.13
N PHE A 39 33.20 12.12 -22.59
CA PHE A 39 34.54 12.45 -22.08
C PHE A 39 35.68 12.14 -23.05
N THR A 40 35.48 11.26 -24.03
CA THR A 40 36.52 10.82 -24.97
C THR A 40 36.47 11.49 -26.32
N GLU A 41 35.29 11.80 -26.86
CA GLU A 41 35.15 12.45 -28.17
C GLU A 41 35.62 13.92 -28.16
N GLN A 42 35.65 14.56 -26.98
CA GLN A 42 36.19 15.91 -26.85
C GLN A 42 37.70 15.97 -27.14
N LYS A 43 38.41 14.84 -27.04
CA LYS A 43 39.87 14.76 -27.22
C LYS A 43 40.31 13.42 -27.83
N PRO A 44 40.03 13.18 -29.13
CA PRO A 44 40.22 11.88 -29.78
C PRO A 44 41.67 11.42 -29.93
N HIS A 45 42.66 12.28 -29.62
CA HIS A 45 44.09 11.98 -29.71
C HIS A 45 44.76 11.76 -28.34
N GLU A 46 44.04 11.94 -27.24
CA GLU A 46 44.54 11.65 -25.89
C GLU A 46 44.10 10.24 -25.47
N LEU A 47 45.07 9.37 -25.15
CA LEU A 47 44.83 7.98 -24.70
C LEU A 47 43.94 7.91 -23.46
N GLU A 48 44.06 8.90 -22.56
CA GLU A 48 43.17 9.12 -21.44
C GLU A 48 42.93 10.63 -21.29
N PRO A 49 41.75 11.13 -21.68
CA PRO A 49 41.39 12.52 -21.47
C PRO A 49 41.49 12.85 -19.97
N PRO A 50 42.03 14.01 -19.56
CA PRO A 50 42.24 14.35 -18.15
C PRO A 50 40.95 14.39 -17.32
N ASN A 51 39.80 14.51 -17.98
CA ASN A 51 38.48 14.51 -17.33
C ASN A 51 37.87 13.11 -17.20
N LEU A 52 38.49 12.07 -17.77
CA LEU A 52 38.05 10.68 -17.67
C LEU A 52 38.56 10.07 -16.36
N THR A 53 37.82 10.31 -15.28
CA THR A 53 38.14 9.77 -13.96
C THR A 53 37.82 8.27 -13.86
N GLN A 54 38.43 7.60 -12.86
CA GLN A 54 38.10 6.19 -12.56
C GLN A 54 36.61 6.01 -12.25
N GLU A 55 35.98 6.98 -11.58
CA GLU A 55 34.54 6.97 -11.29
C GLU A 55 33.69 6.88 -12.57
N ILE A 56 34.06 7.61 -13.62
CA ILE A 56 33.35 7.57 -14.91
C ILE A 56 33.53 6.21 -15.58
N LYS A 57 34.74 5.65 -15.52
CA LYS A 57 35.04 4.30 -16.03
C LYS A 57 34.21 3.24 -15.31
N ASP A 58 34.14 3.31 -13.98
CA ASP A 58 33.39 2.37 -13.15
C ASP A 58 31.88 2.47 -13.41
N ARG A 59 31.34 3.69 -13.55
CA ARG A 59 29.94 3.92 -13.93
C ARG A 59 29.61 3.38 -15.32
N THR A 60 30.49 3.63 -16.30
CA THR A 60 30.35 3.10 -17.65
C THR A 60 30.33 1.57 -17.63
N ALA A 61 31.28 0.94 -16.92
CA ALA A 61 31.34 -0.50 -16.77
C ALA A 61 30.10 -1.07 -16.07
N SER A 62 29.59 -0.38 -15.05
CA SER A 62 28.35 -0.75 -14.36
C SER A 62 27.15 -0.79 -15.32
N HIS A 63 27.00 0.22 -16.19
CA HIS A 63 25.95 0.23 -17.20
C HIS A 63 26.04 -0.95 -18.18
N HIS A 64 27.23 -1.27 -18.67
CA HIS A 64 27.44 -2.44 -19.54
C HIS A 64 27.20 -3.77 -18.81
N ALA A 65 27.56 -3.85 -17.53
CA ALA A 65 27.29 -5.03 -16.71
C ALA A 65 25.78 -5.27 -16.57
N VAL A 66 24.99 -4.23 -16.26
CA VAL A 66 23.52 -4.35 -16.19
C VAL A 66 22.94 -4.77 -17.56
N ALA A 67 23.42 -4.17 -18.65
CA ALA A 67 22.98 -4.55 -19.99
C ALA A 67 23.18 -6.04 -20.29
N LYS A 68 24.38 -6.56 -19.99
CA LYS A 68 24.70 -7.99 -20.14
C LYS A 68 23.83 -8.87 -19.22
N ASN A 69 23.61 -8.43 -17.99
CA ASN A 69 22.83 -9.18 -16.99
C ASN A 69 21.34 -9.29 -17.35
N CYS A 70 20.81 -8.44 -18.23
CA CYS A 70 19.42 -8.54 -18.69
C CYS A 70 19.18 -9.67 -19.69
N VAL A 71 20.20 -10.12 -20.42
CA VAL A 71 20.05 -11.06 -21.55
C VAL A 71 19.59 -12.44 -21.10
N ALA A 72 20.28 -13.03 -20.12
CA ALA A 72 19.97 -14.38 -19.66
C ALA A 72 18.58 -14.49 -18.98
N PRO A 73 18.18 -13.57 -18.08
CA PRO A 73 16.84 -13.57 -17.52
C PRO A 73 15.74 -13.38 -18.56
N ALA A 74 15.94 -12.52 -19.56
CA ALA A 74 14.96 -12.33 -20.63
C ALA A 74 14.72 -13.64 -21.41
N SER A 75 15.79 -14.32 -21.82
CA SER A 75 15.68 -15.61 -22.52
C SER A 75 15.09 -16.71 -21.63
N ALA A 76 15.42 -16.73 -20.33
CA ALA A 76 14.86 -17.71 -19.41
C ALA A 76 13.35 -17.52 -19.25
N ILE A 77 12.89 -16.27 -19.04
CA ILE A 77 11.47 -15.93 -18.86
C ILE A 77 10.65 -16.21 -20.13
N GLU A 78 11.23 -15.99 -21.31
CA GLU A 78 10.57 -16.30 -22.58
C GLU A 78 10.40 -17.81 -22.79
N SER A 79 11.25 -18.64 -22.16
CA SER A 79 11.15 -20.09 -22.25
C SER A 79 9.91 -20.63 -21.54
N GLU A 80 9.46 -21.83 -21.93
CA GLU A 80 8.32 -22.53 -21.27
C GLU A 80 8.69 -23.17 -19.94
N ASN A 81 9.98 -23.22 -19.61
CA ASN A 81 10.45 -23.86 -18.39
C ASN A 81 10.15 -22.98 -17.17
N PRO A 82 9.89 -23.58 -16.00
CA PRO A 82 9.88 -22.85 -14.74
C PRO A 82 11.20 -22.11 -14.52
N VAL A 83 11.13 -20.84 -14.18
CA VAL A 83 12.32 -19.98 -13.97
C VAL A 83 12.43 -19.64 -12.49
N LEU A 84 13.54 -20.03 -11.87
CA LEU A 84 13.89 -19.54 -10.55
C LEU A 84 14.25 -18.05 -10.64
N LEU A 85 13.48 -17.21 -9.96
CA LEU A 85 13.67 -15.77 -9.92
C LEU A 85 14.64 -15.44 -8.79
N THR A 86 15.92 -15.31 -9.14
CA THR A 86 16.97 -14.92 -8.19
C THR A 86 16.78 -13.46 -7.72
N PRO A 87 17.42 -13.03 -6.61
CA PRO A 87 17.40 -11.64 -6.18
C PRO A 87 17.78 -10.66 -7.31
N GLU A 88 18.81 -11.01 -8.09
CA GLU A 88 19.28 -10.21 -9.22
C GLU A 88 18.22 -10.12 -10.32
N THR A 89 17.54 -11.24 -10.63
CA THR A 89 16.47 -11.27 -11.63
C THR A 89 15.29 -10.38 -11.20
N ILE A 90 14.90 -10.47 -9.93
CA ILE A 90 13.83 -9.66 -9.34
C ILE A 90 14.19 -8.18 -9.35
N GLN A 91 15.45 -7.83 -9.04
CA GLN A 91 15.92 -6.46 -9.11
C GLN A 91 15.86 -5.92 -10.53
N LEU A 92 16.35 -6.68 -11.52
CA LEU A 92 16.33 -6.27 -12.93
C LEU A 92 14.90 -6.05 -13.45
N ILE A 93 13.94 -6.91 -13.07
CA ILE A 93 12.53 -6.72 -13.44
C ILE A 93 11.98 -5.43 -12.84
N GLN A 94 12.26 -5.16 -11.55
CA GLN A 94 11.78 -3.94 -10.89
C GLN A 94 12.39 -2.68 -11.51
N GLU A 95 13.69 -2.69 -11.78
CA GLU A 95 14.37 -1.56 -12.41
C GLU A 95 13.86 -1.33 -13.84
N ALA A 96 13.72 -2.38 -14.64
CA ALA A 96 13.17 -2.28 -15.99
C ALA A 96 11.75 -1.71 -15.99
N PHE A 97 10.89 -2.17 -15.06
CA PHE A 97 9.52 -1.67 -14.97
C PHE A 97 9.48 -0.23 -14.45
N GLY A 98 10.35 0.12 -13.50
CA GLY A 98 10.48 1.49 -12.99
C GLY A 98 10.93 2.46 -14.09
N ASP A 99 11.92 2.07 -14.88
CA ASP A 99 12.46 2.85 -16.00
C ASP A 99 11.45 3.03 -17.13
N ILE A 100 10.74 1.96 -17.50
CA ILE A 100 9.81 1.97 -18.65
C ILE A 100 8.48 2.65 -18.31
N TYR A 101 7.95 2.44 -17.10
CA TYR A 101 6.59 2.87 -16.75
C TYR A 101 6.52 4.03 -15.76
N GLY A 102 7.64 4.45 -15.16
CA GLY A 102 7.67 5.61 -14.26
C GLY A 102 6.75 5.50 -13.03
N GLY A 103 6.29 4.30 -12.68
CA GLY A 103 5.34 4.04 -11.59
C GLY A 103 3.89 3.77 -12.03
N GLU A 104 3.50 4.14 -13.25
CA GLU A 104 2.17 3.87 -13.80
C GLU A 104 2.17 2.56 -14.60
N LEU A 105 2.00 1.46 -13.88
CA LEU A 105 2.06 0.13 -14.47
C LEU A 105 0.80 -0.18 -15.30
N PRO A 106 0.93 -0.70 -16.52
CA PRO A 106 -0.21 -1.23 -17.25
C PRO A 106 -0.79 -2.45 -16.51
N PRO A 107 -2.10 -2.76 -16.67
CA PRO A 107 -2.77 -3.82 -15.91
C PRO A 107 -2.07 -5.19 -15.96
N TRP A 108 -1.51 -5.54 -17.12
CA TRP A 108 -0.79 -6.80 -17.30
C TRP A 108 0.50 -6.88 -16.47
N ALA A 109 1.18 -5.75 -16.23
CA ALA A 109 2.46 -5.69 -15.53
C ALA A 109 2.29 -5.58 -14.01
N ALA A 110 1.12 -5.16 -13.54
CA ALA A 110 0.84 -4.92 -12.13
C ALA A 110 1.08 -6.17 -11.27
N ARG A 111 0.62 -7.34 -11.72
CA ARG A 111 0.78 -8.61 -10.98
C ARG A 111 2.26 -8.98 -10.82
N THR A 112 3.02 -8.95 -11.91
CA THR A 112 4.46 -9.21 -11.90
C THR A 112 5.20 -8.21 -11.03
N ALA A 113 4.88 -6.92 -11.11
CA ALA A 113 5.52 -5.90 -10.29
C ALA A 113 5.25 -6.07 -8.79
N MET A 114 4.00 -6.36 -8.40
CA MET A 114 3.64 -6.65 -7.02
C MET A 114 4.37 -7.90 -6.51
N PHE A 115 4.42 -8.95 -7.33
CA PHE A 115 5.15 -10.16 -7.02
C PHE A 115 6.64 -9.88 -6.81
N SER A 116 7.30 -9.15 -7.73
CA SER A 116 8.72 -8.80 -7.60
C SER A 116 9.00 -7.98 -6.35
N ARG A 117 8.15 -7.01 -5.99
CA ARG A 117 8.29 -6.23 -4.75
C ARG A 117 8.15 -7.11 -3.51
N MET A 118 7.16 -7.99 -3.49
CA MET A 118 6.94 -8.94 -2.40
C MET A 118 8.11 -9.91 -2.25
N ALA A 119 8.62 -10.45 -3.37
CA ALA A 119 9.75 -11.36 -3.39
C ALA A 119 11.03 -10.67 -2.90
N SER A 120 11.32 -9.47 -3.41
CA SER A 120 12.47 -8.66 -2.97
C SER A 120 12.43 -8.36 -1.48
N ARG A 121 11.25 -8.03 -0.93
CA ARG A 121 11.07 -7.78 0.50
C ARG A 121 11.36 -9.04 1.31
N ARG A 122 10.75 -10.17 0.95
CA ARG A 122 10.94 -11.45 1.65
C ARG A 122 12.39 -11.95 1.59
N MET A 123 13.04 -11.81 0.45
CA MET A 123 14.47 -12.14 0.31
C MET A 123 15.34 -11.25 1.20
N SER A 124 15.02 -9.97 1.30
CA SER A 124 15.75 -9.03 2.16
C SER A 124 15.55 -9.32 3.65
N GLU A 125 14.31 -9.63 4.06
CA GLU A 125 13.97 -10.06 5.42
C GLU A 125 14.72 -11.36 5.79
N ALA A 126 14.72 -12.35 4.89
CA ALA A 126 15.45 -13.61 5.12
C ALA A 126 16.97 -13.39 5.27
N ALA A 127 17.56 -12.48 4.49
CA ALA A 127 18.98 -12.13 4.59
C ALA A 127 19.31 -11.42 5.91
N ALA A 128 18.40 -10.59 6.44
CA ALA A 128 18.57 -9.89 7.71
C ALA A 128 18.40 -10.82 8.93
N ASP A 129 17.45 -11.74 8.88
CA ASP A 129 17.13 -12.65 9.99
C ASP A 129 18.03 -13.89 10.06
N GLY A 130 18.94 -14.08 9.08
CA GLY A 130 19.82 -15.25 8.99
C GLY A 130 19.07 -16.56 8.74
N SER A 131 17.83 -16.47 8.22
CA SER A 131 16.98 -17.64 7.96
C SER A 131 17.55 -18.48 6.81
N LEU A 132 17.78 -19.77 7.07
CA LEU A 132 18.42 -20.73 6.16
C LEU A 132 17.50 -21.30 5.06
N ALA A 133 16.21 -21.00 5.09
CA ALA A 133 15.26 -21.50 4.09
C ALA A 133 14.50 -20.34 3.43
N PRO A 134 15.15 -19.55 2.56
CA PRO A 134 14.46 -18.52 1.79
C PRO A 134 13.38 -19.18 0.93
N ALA A 135 12.23 -18.52 0.81
CA ALA A 135 11.21 -18.95 -0.13
C ALA A 135 11.78 -18.97 -1.56
N GLU A 136 11.48 -20.03 -2.32
CA GLU A 136 11.83 -20.14 -3.73
C GLU A 136 10.78 -19.40 -4.55
N PHE A 137 11.17 -18.31 -5.20
CA PHE A 137 10.30 -17.55 -6.09
C PHE A 137 10.46 -18.07 -7.50
N VAL A 138 9.37 -18.58 -8.09
CA VAL A 138 9.43 -19.25 -9.40
C VAL A 138 8.40 -18.65 -10.33
N ALA A 139 8.82 -18.21 -11.51
CA ALA A 139 7.90 -17.92 -12.61
C ALA A 139 7.53 -19.23 -13.31
N VAL A 140 6.25 -19.50 -13.44
CA VAL A 140 5.72 -20.71 -14.10
C VAL A 140 4.80 -20.32 -15.25
N ASN A 141 4.78 -21.17 -16.26
CA ASN A 141 3.86 -21.04 -17.37
C ASN A 141 2.42 -21.29 -16.88
N ALA A 142 1.55 -20.28 -17.04
CA ALA A 142 0.17 -20.34 -16.59
C ALA A 142 -0.64 -21.39 -17.36
N GLU A 143 -0.37 -21.55 -18.66
CA GLU A 143 -1.02 -22.52 -19.54
C GLU A 143 -0.63 -23.98 -19.21
N LEU A 144 0.50 -24.20 -18.55
CA LEU A 144 0.96 -25.51 -18.10
C LEU A 144 0.58 -25.84 -16.65
N GLN A 145 -0.04 -24.90 -15.92
CA GLN A 145 -0.55 -25.19 -14.59
C GLN A 145 -1.77 -26.11 -14.65
N PRO A 146 -1.91 -27.09 -13.75
CA PRO A 146 -3.11 -27.89 -13.67
C PRO A 146 -4.30 -26.95 -13.44
N SER A 147 -5.16 -26.83 -14.45
CA SER A 147 -6.41 -26.10 -14.34
C SER A 147 -7.35 -26.91 -13.45
N ASP A 148 -7.29 -26.68 -12.14
CA ASP A 148 -8.37 -27.00 -11.23
C ASP A 148 -9.15 -25.70 -10.95
N PRO A 149 -9.99 -25.25 -11.90
CA PRO A 149 -10.68 -23.97 -11.81
C PRO A 149 -11.54 -23.91 -10.54
N GLU A 150 -12.10 -25.04 -10.09
CA GLU A 150 -12.90 -25.13 -8.88
C GLU A 150 -12.07 -24.86 -7.62
N ARG A 151 -10.85 -25.39 -7.52
CA ARG A 151 -9.94 -25.06 -6.41
C ARG A 151 -9.49 -23.61 -6.44
N TYR A 152 -9.22 -23.05 -7.62
CA TYR A 152 -8.77 -21.67 -7.75
C TYR A 152 -9.88 -20.67 -7.40
N GLU A 153 -11.10 -20.92 -7.89
CA GLU A 153 -12.29 -20.16 -7.51
C GLU A 153 -12.58 -20.26 -6.01
N ALA A 154 -12.52 -21.47 -5.44
CA ALA A 154 -12.70 -21.66 -4.01
C ALA A 154 -11.63 -20.92 -3.17
N ALA A 155 -10.37 -20.95 -3.61
CA ALA A 155 -9.27 -20.25 -2.94
C ALA A 155 -9.43 -18.72 -3.02
N ILE A 156 -9.81 -18.18 -4.18
CA ILE A 156 -10.10 -16.74 -4.34
C ILE A 156 -11.28 -16.34 -3.45
N MET A 157 -12.37 -17.10 -3.48
CA MET A 157 -13.55 -16.83 -2.67
C MET A 157 -13.22 -16.86 -1.17
N HIS A 158 -12.38 -17.80 -0.74
CA HIS A 158 -11.88 -17.86 0.63
C HIS A 158 -11.07 -16.62 0.99
N TYR A 159 -10.09 -16.24 0.16
CA TYR A 159 -9.27 -15.04 0.38
C TYR A 159 -10.10 -13.75 0.43
N LEU A 160 -11.07 -13.60 -0.48
CA LEU A 160 -11.97 -12.45 -0.49
C LEU A 160 -12.85 -12.43 0.76
N THR A 161 -13.31 -13.59 1.23
CA THR A 161 -14.10 -13.71 2.46
C THR A 161 -13.28 -13.32 3.69
N GLU A 162 -12.04 -13.79 3.79
CA GLU A 162 -11.13 -13.42 4.88
C GLU A 162 -10.77 -11.92 4.86
N ALA A 163 -10.49 -11.37 3.67
CA ALA A 163 -10.19 -9.95 3.52
C ALA A 163 -11.40 -9.09 3.92
N ASN A 164 -12.61 -9.46 3.50
CA ASN A 164 -13.84 -8.78 3.89
C ASN A 164 -14.10 -8.87 5.40
N ALA A 165 -13.81 -10.02 6.01
CA ALA A 165 -13.92 -10.19 7.47
C ALA A 165 -12.96 -9.24 8.21
N LYS A 166 -11.69 -9.19 7.79
CA LYS A 166 -10.68 -8.27 8.38
C LYS A 166 -11.04 -6.80 8.20
N ILE A 167 -11.50 -6.40 7.01
CA ILE A 167 -11.94 -5.03 6.75
C ILE A 167 -13.14 -4.70 7.63
N SER A 168 -14.09 -5.62 7.77
CA SER A 168 -15.28 -5.42 8.62
C SER A 168 -14.89 -5.25 10.08
N GLU A 169 -13.95 -6.04 10.59
CA GLU A 169 -13.40 -5.92 11.95
C GLU A 169 -12.69 -4.57 12.17
N GLN A 170 -11.86 -4.13 11.22
CA GLN A 170 -11.24 -2.80 11.29
C GLN A 170 -12.28 -1.68 11.28
N LEU A 171 -13.36 -1.84 10.52
CA LEU A 171 -14.46 -0.87 10.46
C LEU A 171 -15.23 -0.79 11.78
N THR A 172 -15.48 -1.91 12.45
CA THR A 172 -16.12 -1.91 13.77
C THR A 172 -15.21 -1.30 14.83
N GLU A 173 -13.90 -1.59 14.80
CA GLU A 173 -12.92 -0.98 15.71
C GLU A 173 -12.84 0.55 15.51
N LEU A 174 -12.85 1.03 14.26
CA LEU A 174 -12.85 2.46 13.99
C LEU A 174 -14.12 3.16 14.48
N ARG A 175 -15.29 2.51 14.32
CA ARG A 175 -16.57 3.05 14.82
C ARG A 175 -16.60 3.16 16.33
N THR A 176 -16.13 2.13 17.05
CA THR A 176 -16.08 2.18 18.53
C THR A 176 -15.14 3.27 19.03
N ARG A 177 -13.97 3.44 18.38
CA ARG A 177 -13.06 4.56 18.68
C ARG A 177 -13.70 5.92 18.42
N GLN A 178 -14.43 6.07 17.31
CA GLN A 178 -15.14 7.31 16.98
C GLN A 178 -16.21 7.65 18.04
N GLU A 179 -17.00 6.67 18.48
CA GLU A 179 -18.00 6.86 19.53
C GLU A 179 -17.38 7.22 20.88
N ALA A 180 -16.26 6.59 21.24
CA ALA A 180 -15.50 6.92 22.45
C ALA A 180 -14.99 8.37 22.42
N LEU A 181 -14.40 8.79 21.31
CA LEU A 181 -13.94 10.18 21.11
C LEU A 181 -15.11 11.17 21.17
N HIS A 182 -16.24 10.85 20.54
CA HIS A 182 -17.42 11.72 20.58
C HIS A 182 -17.99 11.85 22.00
N THR A 183 -17.90 10.80 22.81
CA THR A 183 -18.31 10.81 24.22
C THR A 183 -17.36 11.66 25.06
N GLN A 184 -16.05 11.51 24.87
CA GLN A 184 -15.03 12.34 25.54
C GLN A 184 -15.20 13.81 25.19
N LEU A 185 -15.43 14.14 23.92
CA LEU A 185 -15.62 15.52 23.47
C LEU A 185 -16.87 16.15 24.09
N ARG A 186 -17.98 15.41 24.18
CA ARG A 186 -19.18 15.88 24.91
C ARG A 186 -18.93 16.07 26.40
N ALA A 187 -18.14 15.20 27.03
CA ALA A 187 -17.79 15.34 28.44
C ALA A 187 -16.94 16.60 28.68
N GLN A 188 -15.91 16.83 27.84
CA GLN A 188 -15.09 18.04 27.89
C GLN A 188 -15.91 19.30 27.62
N GLN A 189 -16.84 19.27 26.67
CA GLN A 189 -17.73 20.40 26.42
C GLN A 189 -18.59 20.74 27.64
N ARG A 190 -19.15 19.73 28.33
CA ARG A 190 -19.91 19.93 29.56
C ARG A 190 -19.05 20.51 30.68
N GLU A 191 -17.80 20.07 30.81
CA GLU A 191 -16.85 20.59 31.79
C GLU A 191 -16.52 22.06 31.49
N ILE A 192 -16.27 22.41 30.22
CA ILE A 192 -16.09 23.80 29.77
C ILE A 192 -17.32 24.65 30.11
N ASP A 193 -18.53 24.15 29.85
CA ASP A 193 -19.77 24.88 30.14
C ASP A 193 -19.99 25.08 31.65
N GLN A 194 -19.61 24.10 32.47
CA GLN A 194 -19.63 24.21 33.94
C GLN A 194 -18.60 25.21 34.46
N LEU A 195 -17.39 25.23 33.89
CA LEU A 195 -16.35 26.20 34.21
C LEU A 195 -16.70 27.63 33.75
N ARG A 196 -17.45 27.75 32.65
CA ARG A 196 -17.96 29.05 32.14
C ARG A 196 -19.13 29.58 32.96
N ASN A 197 -19.94 28.71 33.58
CA ASN A 197 -21.06 29.08 34.44
C ASN A 197 -20.90 28.54 35.86
N PRO A 198 -19.93 29.04 36.66
CA PRO A 198 -19.79 28.66 38.06
C PRO A 198 -20.93 29.29 38.88
N GLY A 199 -22.09 28.63 38.89
CA GLY A 199 -23.16 28.85 39.86
C GLY A 199 -24.06 30.07 39.64
N THR A 200 -25.15 29.90 38.89
CA THR A 200 -26.42 30.62 39.13
C THR A 200 -27.22 30.01 40.29
N THR A 201 -26.61 29.20 41.15
CA THR A 201 -27.18 28.83 42.45
C THR A 201 -26.92 29.95 43.46
N ARG A 202 -27.40 31.17 43.17
CA ARG A 202 -27.53 32.23 44.17
C ARG A 202 -28.58 31.76 45.17
N ARG A 203 -28.15 31.11 46.26
CA ARG A 203 -28.98 30.85 47.43
C ARG A 203 -29.69 32.16 47.78
N GLN A 204 -30.99 32.24 47.54
CA GLN A 204 -31.79 33.30 48.16
C GLN A 204 -31.71 33.06 49.67
N LEU A 205 -30.98 33.92 50.37
CA LEU A 205 -31.08 34.01 51.81
C LEU A 205 -32.54 34.38 52.16
N PRO A 206 -33.17 33.70 53.13
CA PRO A 206 -34.52 34.05 53.56
C PRO A 206 -34.54 35.50 54.03
N ASN A 207 -35.39 36.33 53.43
CA ASN A 207 -35.51 37.75 53.76
C ASN A 207 -36.22 37.88 55.13
N PRO A 208 -35.57 38.37 56.20
CA PRO A 208 -36.12 38.35 57.55
C PRO A 208 -37.20 39.40 57.82
N PHE A 209 -37.63 40.16 56.82
CA PHE A 209 -38.58 41.28 56.95
C PHE A 209 -39.97 41.05 56.37
N ARG A 210 -40.35 39.81 55.98
CA ARG A 210 -41.76 39.50 55.66
C ARG A 210 -42.49 38.98 56.89
N SER A 211 -42.99 39.92 57.69
CA SER A 211 -43.93 39.68 58.78
C SER A 211 -45.35 39.42 58.25
N THR A 212 -45.93 38.34 58.78
CA THR A 212 -47.35 38.02 58.97
C THR A 212 -48.41 39.03 58.50
N SER A 213 -49.20 38.64 57.51
CA SER A 213 -50.65 38.93 57.45
C SER A 213 -51.32 38.01 56.42
N GLU A 214 -52.01 36.99 56.93
CA GLU A 214 -53.19 36.38 56.28
C GLU A 214 -54.30 37.45 56.15
N PRO A 215 -55.29 37.36 55.22
CA PRO A 215 -56.16 36.19 55.12
C PRO A 215 -56.69 35.78 53.71
N THR A 216 -57.09 34.52 53.65
CA THR A 216 -58.34 33.94 53.11
C THR A 216 -59.00 34.58 51.87
N VAL A 217 -59.37 33.74 50.88
CA VAL A 217 -60.75 33.50 50.41
C VAL A 217 -60.79 32.83 49.02
N GLN A 218 -61.37 31.63 49.03
CA GLN A 218 -62.30 30.99 48.07
C GLN A 218 -62.12 31.10 46.54
N ALA A 219 -61.96 29.91 45.96
CA ALA A 219 -62.81 29.28 44.92
C ALA A 219 -63.23 30.08 43.66
N SER A 220 -62.98 29.47 42.49
CA SER A 220 -64.09 29.18 41.57
C SER A 220 -63.80 28.01 40.62
N ARG A 221 -64.77 27.08 40.58
CA ARG A 221 -64.90 25.99 39.60
C ARG A 221 -65.53 26.52 38.30
N ARG A 222 -65.13 25.98 37.14
CA ARG A 222 -66.00 25.47 36.04
C ARG A 222 -65.10 24.86 34.94
N ARG A 223 -65.14 23.53 34.68
CA ARG A 223 -65.97 22.81 33.66
C ARG A 223 -65.90 23.50 32.29
N GLY A 224 -65.52 22.86 31.18
CA GLY A 224 -65.34 21.47 30.78
C GLY A 224 -65.08 21.41 29.24
N PRO A 225 -65.35 20.30 28.55
CA PRO A 225 -64.43 19.49 27.71
C PRO A 225 -64.52 19.79 26.19
N SER A 226 -63.67 19.23 25.32
CA SER A 226 -63.90 18.03 24.43
C SER A 226 -62.70 17.98 23.47
N ASP A 227 -61.93 16.90 23.31
CA ASP A 227 -62.15 15.67 22.48
C ASP A 227 -61.71 15.80 21.00
N ASP A 228 -61.22 14.67 20.46
CA ASP A 228 -60.76 14.36 19.09
C ASP A 228 -59.36 14.87 18.68
N GLY A 229 -58.37 14.09 18.22
CA GLY A 229 -58.23 12.68 17.82
C GLY A 229 -56.88 12.60 17.03
N PRO A 230 -56.22 11.43 16.87
CA PRO A 230 -54.90 11.39 16.24
C PRO A 230 -55.02 11.33 14.70
N ALA A 231 -54.13 12.05 14.01
CA ALA A 231 -53.92 11.89 12.58
C ALA A 231 -52.50 11.34 12.33
N LEU A 232 -52.47 10.38 11.39
CA LEU A 232 -51.35 9.55 10.92
C LEU A 232 -50.12 10.35 10.47
#